data_AF-A0A6M1Z079-F1
#
_entry.id   AF-A0A6M1Z079-F1
#
_cell.length_a   1.000
_cell.length_b   1.000
_cell.length_c   1.000
_cell.angle_alpha   90.00
_cell.angle_beta   90.00
_cell.angle_gamma   90.00
#
_symmetry.space_group_name_H-M   'P 1'
#
loop_
_entity.id
_entity.type
_entity.pdbx_description
1 polymer ?
#
loop_
_entity_poly.entity_id
_entity_poly.type
_entity_poly.pdbx_seq_one_letter_code
_entity_poly.pdbx_strand_id
1 'polypeptide(L)'
;MNKDMTLKSIVTANPASYKILEKYKLDYCCGGNKTLKDACDEKSLDMEKIITEINDLKKDEAIVDVDNLSLTELVDHIESTHHVFMKKEIPDILALLDKAVNRHKTEDLKNLNEIFQTLVEDITAHLEKEEQILFPAVRELEEFGEIKSIACFDKSANPLASVANPINQMEMEHTAVGNLLKKINQIIDKDDFKQCMTLDLLHNKLKGLEEDLHRHIHKENYVLFPKAIEKEGCPNCSCK
;
A
#
# COMPACT_ATOMS: atom_id res chain seq x y z
N MET A 1 -21.58 -8.83 6.36
CA MET A 1 -21.06 -7.49 6.00
C MET A 1 -22.18 -6.63 5.40
N ASN A 2 -22.15 -5.29 5.52
CA ASN A 2 -23.11 -4.37 4.88
C ASN A 2 -22.47 -3.63 3.69
N LYS A 3 -23.23 -3.31 2.64
CA LYS A 3 -22.80 -2.57 1.43
C LYS A 3 -22.33 -1.14 1.69
N ASP A 4 -22.79 -0.53 2.78
CA ASP A 4 -22.41 0.82 3.18
C ASP A 4 -21.07 0.85 3.94
N MET A 5 -20.48 -0.33 4.22
CA MET A 5 -19.14 -0.41 4.80
C MET A 5 -18.12 0.13 3.80
N THR A 6 -17.12 0.84 4.30
CA THR A 6 -15.99 1.32 3.50
C THR A 6 -15.03 0.18 3.18
N LEU A 7 -14.37 0.23 2.04
CA LEU A 7 -13.42 -0.81 1.62
C LEU A 7 -12.33 -1.05 2.69
N LYS A 8 -11.85 0.00 3.35
CA LYS A 8 -10.92 -0.13 4.48
C LYS A 8 -11.52 -0.94 5.63
N SER A 9 -12.76 -0.61 6.03
CA SER A 9 -13.40 -1.26 7.17
C SER A 9 -13.67 -2.74 6.93
N ILE A 10 -13.86 -3.12 5.67
CA ILE A 10 -14.02 -4.52 5.27
C ILE A 10 -12.73 -5.29 5.50
N VAL A 11 -11.59 -4.74 5.06
CA VAL A 11 -10.28 -5.36 5.22
C VAL A 11 -9.82 -5.35 6.68
N THR A 12 -10.05 -4.28 7.42
CA THR A 12 -9.77 -4.23 8.86
C THR A 12 -10.59 -5.29 9.62
N ALA A 13 -11.89 -5.45 9.31
CA ALA A 13 -12.75 -6.42 10.01
C ALA A 13 -12.43 -7.89 9.64
N ASN A 14 -12.02 -8.14 8.39
CA ASN A 14 -11.60 -9.46 7.92
C ASN A 14 -10.44 -9.30 6.94
N PRO A 15 -9.19 -9.35 7.41
CA PRO A 15 -8.02 -9.19 6.55
C PRO A 15 -8.02 -10.09 5.31
N ALA A 16 -8.57 -11.32 5.39
CA ALA A 16 -8.64 -12.21 4.24
C ALA A 16 -9.45 -11.63 3.05
N SER A 17 -10.30 -10.62 3.28
CA SER A 17 -11.12 -9.99 2.25
C SER A 17 -10.30 -9.24 1.20
N TYR A 18 -9.05 -8.85 1.48
CA TYR A 18 -8.22 -8.17 0.49
C TYR A 18 -8.11 -9.01 -0.79
N LYS A 19 -8.02 -10.34 -0.70
CA LYS A 19 -7.92 -11.25 -1.85
C LYS A 19 -9.11 -11.11 -2.80
N ILE A 20 -10.29 -10.91 -2.25
CA ILE A 20 -11.52 -10.71 -3.03
C ILE A 20 -11.52 -9.29 -3.61
N LEU A 21 -11.19 -8.28 -2.81
CA LEU A 21 -11.13 -6.90 -3.30
C LEU A 21 -10.10 -6.74 -4.44
N GLU A 22 -8.91 -7.35 -4.32
CA GLU A 22 -7.87 -7.41 -5.36
C GLU A 22 -8.36 -8.10 -6.64
N LYS A 23 -9.03 -9.26 -6.50
CA LYS A 23 -9.66 -9.97 -7.63
C LYS A 23 -10.61 -9.07 -8.43
N TYR A 24 -11.32 -8.17 -7.76
CA TYR A 24 -12.24 -7.20 -8.37
C TYR A 24 -11.60 -5.82 -8.62
N LYS A 25 -10.29 -5.69 -8.39
CA LYS A 25 -9.51 -4.45 -8.53
C LYS A 25 -10.04 -3.29 -7.68
N LEU A 26 -10.66 -3.55 -6.54
CA LEU A 26 -11.22 -2.53 -5.64
C LEU A 26 -10.11 -1.90 -4.80
N ASP A 27 -10.04 -0.56 -4.80
CA ASP A 27 -8.96 0.23 -4.20
C ASP A 27 -9.18 0.41 -2.69
N TYR A 28 -8.82 -0.60 -1.91
CA TYR A 28 -9.02 -0.62 -0.46
C TYR A 28 -7.86 0.00 0.35
N CYS A 29 -6.75 0.34 -0.30
CA CYS A 29 -5.53 0.82 0.33
C CYS A 29 -5.40 2.35 0.25
N CYS A 30 -5.59 2.96 -0.92
CA CYS A 30 -5.54 4.42 -1.09
C CYS A 30 -6.96 5.00 -1.12
N GLY A 31 -7.88 4.32 -1.81
CA GLY A 31 -9.30 4.68 -1.93
C GLY A 31 -10.20 4.09 -0.86
N GLY A 32 -9.65 3.55 0.23
CA GLY A 32 -10.34 2.72 1.21
C GLY A 32 -11.52 3.38 1.93
N ASN A 33 -11.63 4.72 1.90
CA ASN A 33 -12.76 5.47 2.45
C ASN A 33 -14.05 5.34 1.61
N LYS A 34 -13.97 4.85 0.37
CA LYS A 34 -15.14 4.62 -0.48
C LYS A 34 -15.97 3.45 0.04
N THR A 35 -17.29 3.54 -0.06
CA THR A 35 -18.18 2.41 0.28
C THR A 35 -18.03 1.28 -0.74
N LEU A 36 -18.31 0.04 -0.32
CA LEU A 36 -18.34 -1.09 -1.25
C LEU A 36 -19.34 -0.82 -2.39
N LYS A 37 -20.49 -0.24 -2.06
CA LYS A 37 -21.51 0.14 -3.05
C LYS A 37 -20.95 1.09 -4.12
N ASP A 38 -20.39 2.23 -3.70
CA ASP A 38 -19.90 3.24 -4.65
C ASP A 38 -18.76 2.68 -5.52
N ALA A 39 -17.88 1.88 -4.91
CA ALA A 39 -16.76 1.27 -5.64
C ALA A 39 -17.22 0.20 -6.66
N CYS A 40 -18.28 -0.54 -6.35
CA CYS A 40 -18.90 -1.48 -7.27
C CYS A 40 -19.65 -0.77 -8.40
N ASP A 41 -20.43 0.28 -8.08
CA ASP A 41 -21.21 1.06 -9.04
C ASP A 41 -20.30 1.71 -10.10
N GLU A 42 -19.18 2.32 -9.68
CA GLU A 42 -18.19 2.92 -10.58
C GLU A 42 -17.59 1.94 -11.60
N LYS A 43 -17.47 0.66 -11.21
CA LYS A 43 -16.87 -0.39 -12.03
C LYS A 43 -17.89 -1.33 -12.67
N SER A 44 -19.18 -1.04 -12.48
CA SER A 44 -20.28 -1.90 -12.95
C SER A 44 -20.14 -3.37 -12.49
N LEU A 45 -19.75 -3.56 -11.23
CA LEU A 45 -19.53 -4.88 -10.63
C LEU A 45 -20.79 -5.42 -9.96
N ASP A 46 -20.92 -6.74 -9.94
CA ASP A 46 -21.97 -7.44 -9.18
C ASP A 46 -21.64 -7.42 -7.68
N MET A 47 -22.20 -6.42 -6.99
CA MET A 47 -21.99 -6.21 -5.56
C MET A 47 -22.48 -7.40 -4.71
N GLU A 48 -23.61 -8.02 -5.05
CA GLU A 48 -24.16 -9.14 -4.26
C GLU A 48 -23.25 -10.36 -4.34
N LYS A 49 -22.67 -10.61 -5.53
CA LYS A 49 -21.64 -11.64 -5.70
C LYS A 49 -20.43 -11.36 -4.83
N ILE A 50 -19.92 -10.13 -4.81
CA ILE A 50 -18.74 -9.76 -4.01
C ILE A 50 -19.03 -9.91 -2.50
N ILE A 51 -20.19 -9.47 -2.04
CA ILE A 51 -20.62 -9.62 -0.64
C ILE A 51 -20.66 -11.11 -0.27
N THR A 52 -21.20 -11.96 -1.15
CA THR A 52 -21.26 -13.40 -0.94
C THR A 52 -19.86 -13.99 -0.84
N GLU A 53 -18.98 -13.70 -1.80
CA GLU A 53 -17.59 -14.20 -1.78
C GLU A 53 -16.82 -13.76 -0.52
N ILE A 54 -17.05 -12.54 -0.02
CA ILE A 54 -16.42 -12.05 1.21
C ILE A 54 -17.00 -12.73 2.46
N ASN A 55 -18.31 -12.96 2.53
CA ASN A 55 -18.94 -13.63 3.66
C ASN A 55 -18.55 -15.13 3.72
N ASP A 56 -18.27 -15.75 2.58
CA ASP A 56 -17.83 -17.14 2.47
C ASP A 56 -16.36 -17.35 2.88
N LEU A 57 -15.57 -16.26 2.98
CA LEU A 57 -14.23 -16.33 3.53
C LEU A 57 -14.30 -16.74 5.00
N LYS A 58 -13.72 -17.90 5.30
CA LYS A 58 -13.41 -18.23 6.69
C LYS A 58 -12.40 -17.21 7.21
N LYS A 59 -12.60 -16.76 8.45
CA LYS A 59 -11.62 -15.95 9.15
C LYS A 59 -10.32 -16.78 9.20
N ASP A 60 -9.33 -16.33 8.46
CA ASP A 60 -8.08 -17.07 8.29
C ASP A 60 -7.26 -16.86 9.56
N GLU A 61 -7.16 -17.87 10.42
CA GLU A 61 -6.47 -17.79 11.73
C GLU A 61 -4.98 -17.44 11.58
N ALA A 62 -4.42 -17.58 10.38
CA ALA A 62 -3.01 -17.32 10.07
C ALA A 62 -2.70 -15.86 9.70
N ILE A 63 -3.69 -14.96 9.60
CA ILE A 63 -3.42 -13.55 9.31
C ILE A 63 -3.10 -12.81 10.60
N VAL A 64 -1.92 -12.19 10.66
CA VAL A 64 -1.50 -11.34 11.79
C VAL A 64 -2.54 -10.26 12.03
N ASP A 65 -3.09 -10.24 13.25
CA ASP A 65 -4.01 -9.21 13.71
C ASP A 65 -3.23 -7.93 14.02
N VAL A 66 -2.96 -7.16 12.96
CA VAL A 66 -2.18 -5.92 13.01
C VAL A 66 -2.84 -4.85 13.90
N ASP A 67 -4.15 -4.95 14.16
CA ASP A 67 -4.87 -4.02 15.03
C ASP A 67 -4.46 -4.18 16.49
N ASN A 68 -3.99 -5.36 16.89
CA ASN A 68 -3.54 -5.64 18.25
C ASN A 68 -2.04 -5.41 18.48
N LEU A 69 -1.27 -5.11 17.43
CA LEU A 69 0.15 -4.78 17.56
C LEU A 69 0.34 -3.37 18.14
N SER A 70 1.40 -3.21 18.93
CA SER A 70 1.97 -1.91 19.30
C SER A 70 2.41 -1.15 18.04
N LEU A 71 2.65 0.16 18.16
CA LEU A 71 3.20 0.96 17.06
C LEU A 71 4.56 0.42 16.62
N THR A 72 5.47 0.15 17.57
CA THR A 72 6.79 -0.43 17.30
C THR A 72 6.66 -1.80 16.64
N GLU A 73 5.82 -2.69 17.17
CA GLU A 73 5.61 -4.02 16.60
C GLU A 73 5.06 -3.96 15.17
N LEU A 74 4.14 -3.02 14.90
CA LEU A 74 3.58 -2.83 13.57
C LEU A 74 4.60 -2.28 12.57
N VAL A 75 5.42 -1.30 12.99
CA VAL A 75 6.54 -0.79 12.19
C VAL A 75 7.51 -1.92 11.86
N ASP A 76 7.95 -2.68 12.87
CA ASP A 76 8.90 -3.78 12.68
C ASP A 76 8.33 -4.86 11.74
N HIS A 77 7.02 -5.14 11.85
CA HIS A 77 6.32 -6.02 10.92
C HIS A 77 6.32 -5.48 9.49
N ILE A 78 6.00 -4.20 9.28
CA ILE A 78 6.00 -3.58 7.95
C ILE A 78 7.40 -3.64 7.32
N GLU A 79 8.45 -3.25 8.05
CA GLU A 79 9.83 -3.31 7.56
C GLU A 79 10.27 -4.74 7.23
N SER A 80 10.06 -5.68 8.17
CA SER A 80 10.52 -7.07 8.01
C SER A 80 9.73 -7.90 7.01
N THR A 81 8.52 -7.48 6.64
CA THR A 81 7.69 -8.16 5.65
C THR A 81 7.71 -7.44 4.30
N HIS A 82 7.20 -6.21 4.25
CA HIS A 82 6.96 -5.48 3.00
C HIS A 82 8.21 -4.83 2.46
N HIS A 83 8.97 -4.11 3.28
CA HIS A 83 10.16 -3.39 2.80
C HIS A 83 11.23 -4.39 2.34
N VAL A 84 11.46 -5.45 3.13
CA VAL A 84 12.36 -6.55 2.74
C VAL A 84 11.90 -7.23 1.45
N PHE A 85 10.60 -7.50 1.30
CA PHE A 85 10.06 -8.09 0.07
C PHE A 85 10.30 -7.19 -1.15
N MET A 86 9.94 -5.91 -1.07
CA MET A 86 10.12 -4.97 -2.17
C MET A 86 11.59 -4.79 -2.56
N LYS A 87 12.48 -4.60 -1.58
CA LYS A 87 13.93 -4.48 -1.81
C LYS A 87 14.53 -5.72 -2.49
N LYS A 88 13.91 -6.89 -2.30
CA LYS A 88 14.30 -8.13 -2.96
C LYS A 88 13.69 -8.28 -4.36
N GLU A 89 12.40 -8.01 -4.53
CA GLU A 89 11.68 -8.29 -5.78
C GLU A 89 11.91 -7.22 -6.87
N ILE A 90 12.07 -5.95 -6.49
CA ILE A 90 12.27 -4.85 -7.45
C ILE A 90 13.47 -5.07 -8.38
N PRO A 91 14.68 -5.42 -7.89
CA PRO A 91 15.83 -5.69 -8.76
C PRO A 91 15.58 -6.83 -9.76
N ASP A 92 14.89 -7.88 -9.34
CA ASP A 92 14.53 -9.01 -10.21
C ASP A 92 13.57 -8.57 -11.31
N ILE A 93 12.57 -7.75 -10.98
CA ILE A 93 11.60 -7.23 -11.94
C ILE A 93 12.29 -6.32 -12.96
N LEU A 94 13.16 -5.40 -12.52
CA LEU A 94 13.96 -4.55 -13.41
C LEU A 94 14.76 -5.39 -14.41
N ALA A 95 15.47 -6.41 -13.91
CA ALA A 95 16.27 -7.29 -14.77
C ALA A 95 15.42 -8.09 -15.78
N LEU A 96 14.21 -8.52 -15.39
CA LEU A 96 13.28 -9.20 -16.30
C LEU A 96 12.69 -8.25 -17.34
N LEU A 97 12.35 -7.03 -16.92
CA LEU A 97 11.77 -6.01 -17.77
C LEU A 97 12.77 -5.55 -18.84
N ASP A 98 14.03 -5.32 -18.47
CA ASP A 98 15.11 -5.03 -19.42
C ASP A 98 15.31 -6.16 -20.43
N LYS A 99 15.28 -7.43 -19.99
CA LYS A 99 15.34 -8.58 -20.90
C LYS A 99 14.15 -8.61 -21.86
N ALA A 100 12.94 -8.36 -21.36
CA ALA A 100 11.72 -8.33 -22.16
C ALA A 100 11.77 -7.21 -23.22
N VAL A 101 12.15 -5.99 -22.82
CA VAL A 101 12.32 -4.83 -23.73
C VAL A 101 13.33 -5.15 -24.83
N ASN A 102 14.49 -5.69 -24.48
CA ASN A 102 15.54 -6.01 -25.45
C ASN A 102 15.14 -7.11 -26.44
N ARG A 103 14.37 -8.11 -25.97
CA ARG A 103 13.97 -9.26 -26.78
C ARG A 103 12.81 -8.93 -27.73
N HIS A 104 11.78 -8.25 -27.23
CA HIS A 104 10.51 -8.06 -27.93
C HIS A 104 10.42 -6.69 -28.61
N LYS A 105 11.08 -5.66 -28.07
CA LYS A 105 11.21 -4.30 -28.65
C LYS A 105 9.87 -3.63 -28.99
N THR A 106 8.79 -4.02 -28.33
CA THR A 106 7.46 -3.41 -28.47
C THR A 106 7.41 -2.09 -27.71
N GLU A 107 6.57 -1.15 -28.18
CA GLU A 107 6.40 0.13 -27.50
C GLU A 107 5.78 -0.01 -26.11
N ASP A 108 4.84 -0.94 -25.94
CA ASP A 108 4.22 -1.23 -24.64
C ASP A 108 5.24 -1.62 -23.56
N LEU A 109 6.21 -2.46 -23.90
CA LEU A 109 7.26 -2.86 -22.95
C LEU A 109 8.23 -1.72 -22.62
N LYS A 110 8.51 -0.81 -23.56
CA LYS A 110 9.34 0.37 -23.26
C LYS A 110 8.60 1.29 -22.30
N ASN A 111 7.33 1.59 -22.59
CA ASN A 111 6.48 2.40 -21.72
C ASN A 111 6.33 1.74 -20.34
N LEU A 112 6.15 0.42 -20.28
CA LEU A 112 6.13 -0.33 -19.02
C LEU A 112 7.43 -0.15 -18.24
N ASN A 113 8.59 -0.19 -18.91
CA ASN A 113 9.90 0.04 -18.28
C ASN A 113 10.02 1.46 -17.72
N GLU A 114 9.61 2.48 -18.47
CA GLU A 114 9.64 3.87 -18.02
C GLU A 114 8.73 4.11 -16.80
N ILE A 115 7.50 3.59 -16.85
CA ILE A 115 6.55 3.68 -15.72
C ILE A 115 7.11 2.92 -14.50
N PHE A 116 7.69 1.74 -14.72
CA PHE A 116 8.24 0.94 -13.63
C PHE A 116 9.49 1.58 -13.00
N GLN A 117 10.37 2.19 -13.79
CA GLN A 117 11.50 2.95 -13.25
C GLN A 117 11.04 4.13 -12.39
N THR A 118 10.03 4.87 -12.85
CA THR A 118 9.41 5.94 -12.04
C THR A 118 8.86 5.39 -10.72
N LEU A 119 8.16 4.26 -10.77
CA LEU A 119 7.64 3.58 -9.58
C LEU A 119 8.77 3.20 -8.60
N VAL A 120 9.89 2.69 -9.12
CA VAL A 120 11.04 2.30 -8.29
C VAL A 120 11.69 3.51 -7.63
N GLU A 121 11.85 4.62 -8.34
CA GLU A 121 12.36 5.86 -7.77
C GLU A 121 11.47 6.37 -6.63
N ASP A 122 10.16 6.42 -6.88
CA ASP A 122 9.17 6.84 -5.88
C ASP A 122 9.17 5.94 -4.65
N ILE A 123 9.10 4.60 -4.83
CA ILE A 123 9.12 3.64 -3.71
C ILE A 123 10.44 3.73 -2.95
N THR A 124 11.59 3.76 -3.64
CA THR A 124 12.90 3.76 -2.94
C THR A 124 13.03 5.00 -2.05
N ALA A 125 12.71 6.18 -2.58
CA ALA A 125 12.73 7.42 -1.80
C ALA A 125 11.69 7.41 -0.67
N HIS A 126 10.52 6.82 -0.92
CA HIS A 126 9.46 6.66 0.08
C HIS A 126 9.92 5.82 1.28
N LEU A 127 10.42 4.60 1.04
CA LEU A 127 10.88 3.71 2.11
C LEU A 127 12.03 4.33 2.92
N GLU A 128 12.91 5.10 2.28
CA GLU A 128 13.97 5.81 3.01
C GLU A 128 13.41 6.85 3.99
N LYS A 129 12.39 7.62 3.60
CA LYS A 129 11.74 8.58 4.51
C LYS A 129 11.06 7.88 5.67
N GLU A 130 10.45 6.73 5.42
CA GLU A 130 9.84 5.93 6.46
C GLU A 130 10.88 5.39 7.43
N GLU A 131 11.84 4.62 6.94
CA GLU A 131 12.84 3.91 7.75
C GLU A 131 13.78 4.85 8.50
N GLN A 132 14.11 6.02 7.93
CA GLN A 132 15.07 6.95 8.53
C GLN A 132 14.42 8.05 9.37
N ILE A 133 13.16 8.39 9.12
CA ILE A 133 12.51 9.55 9.76
C ILE A 133 11.21 9.13 10.44
N LEU A 134 10.20 8.68 9.69
CA LEU A 134 8.85 8.50 10.23
C LEU A 134 8.78 7.34 11.23
N PHE A 135 9.34 6.18 10.90
CA PHE A 135 9.31 4.99 11.74
C PHE A 135 10.11 5.14 13.03
N PRO A 136 11.35 5.69 13.03
CA PRO A 136 12.03 6.05 14.26
C PRO A 136 11.21 7.03 15.12
N ALA A 137 10.57 8.04 14.52
CA ALA A 137 9.70 8.97 15.26
C ALA A 137 8.51 8.26 15.92
N VAL A 138 7.86 7.35 15.21
CA VAL A 138 6.73 6.56 15.72
C VAL A 138 7.14 5.68 16.90
N ARG A 139 8.34 5.06 16.85
CA ARG A 139 8.89 4.28 17.97
C ARG A 139 9.15 5.15 19.21
N GLU A 140 9.79 6.31 19.04
CA GLU A 140 10.01 7.25 20.14
C GLU A 140 8.70 7.75 20.75
N LEU A 141 7.71 8.02 19.90
CA LEU A 141 6.40 8.45 20.34
C LEU A 141 5.71 7.36 21.19
N GLU A 142 5.86 6.09 20.84
CA GLU A 142 5.35 4.99 21.66
C GLU A 142 6.08 4.88 23.01
N GLU A 143 7.42 4.91 22.98
CA GLU A 143 8.29 4.67 24.13
C GLU A 143 8.27 5.83 25.14
N PHE A 144 8.36 7.08 24.64
CA PHE A 144 8.55 8.27 25.48
C PHE A 144 7.32 9.19 25.53
N GLY A 145 6.34 9.00 24.64
CA GLY A 145 5.19 9.90 24.51
C GLY A 145 5.50 11.22 23.79
N GLU A 146 6.73 11.41 23.32
CA GLU A 146 7.20 12.57 22.57
C GLU A 146 8.39 12.18 21.68
N ILE A 147 8.62 12.93 20.61
CA ILE A 147 9.73 12.71 19.66
C ILE A 147 10.87 13.66 20.00
N LYS A 148 12.08 13.13 20.23
CA LYS A 148 13.22 13.90 20.73
C LYS A 148 14.42 13.90 19.81
N SER A 149 14.72 12.79 19.15
CA SER A 149 15.99 12.66 18.43
C SER A 149 15.98 13.30 17.04
N ILE A 150 14.80 13.65 16.54
CA ILE A 150 14.62 14.08 15.16
C ILE A 150 14.23 15.56 15.12
N ALA A 151 15.14 16.38 14.60
CA ALA A 151 15.00 17.84 14.61
C ALA A 151 13.73 18.36 13.90
N CYS A 152 13.21 17.67 12.88
CA CYS A 152 11.98 18.08 12.20
C CYS A 152 10.71 17.93 13.08
N PHE A 153 10.82 17.20 14.20
CA PHE A 153 9.75 17.03 15.18
C PHE A 153 9.96 17.83 16.47
N ASP A 154 10.99 18.66 16.55
CA ASP A 154 11.28 19.47 17.74
C ASP A 154 10.20 20.55 17.95
N LYS A 155 9.28 20.29 18.89
CA LYS A 155 8.20 21.21 19.27
C LYS A 155 8.70 22.51 19.92
N SER A 156 9.93 22.53 20.45
CA SER A 156 10.54 23.75 20.99
C SER A 156 10.99 24.71 19.89
N ALA A 157 11.45 24.17 18.76
CA ALA A 157 11.83 24.93 17.58
C ALA A 157 10.63 25.25 16.66
N ASN A 158 9.67 24.33 16.56
CA ASN A 158 8.45 24.48 15.79
C ASN A 158 7.23 23.91 16.54
N PRO A 159 6.40 24.75 17.19
CA PRO A 159 5.22 24.29 17.91
C PRO A 159 4.17 23.54 17.06
N LEU A 160 4.26 23.62 15.73
CA LEU A 160 3.40 22.89 14.78
C LEU A 160 4.04 21.56 14.31
N ALA A 161 5.19 21.19 14.83
CA ALA A 161 5.82 19.91 14.55
C ALA A 161 4.92 18.76 15.03
N SER A 162 4.62 17.84 14.12
CA SER A 162 3.70 16.72 14.33
C SER A 162 3.97 15.61 13.32
N VAL A 163 3.68 14.36 13.69
CA VAL A 163 3.73 13.21 12.77
C VAL A 163 2.70 13.31 11.64
N ALA A 164 1.64 14.11 11.81
CA ALA A 164 0.60 14.28 10.79
C ALA A 164 1.14 14.90 9.48
N ASN A 165 2.12 15.81 9.57
CA ASN A 165 2.68 16.46 8.38
C ASN A 165 3.40 15.46 7.44
N PRO A 166 4.39 14.67 7.92
CA PRO A 166 5.00 13.63 7.09
C PRO A 166 4.02 12.52 6.72
N ILE A 167 3.07 12.14 7.59
CA ILE A 167 2.02 11.16 7.24
C ILE A 167 1.20 11.62 6.03
N ASN A 168 0.75 12.89 6.00
CA ASN A 168 0.02 13.43 4.84
C ASN A 168 0.85 13.35 3.56
N GLN A 169 2.17 13.58 3.66
CA GLN A 169 3.07 13.42 2.52
C GLN A 169 3.17 11.96 2.08
N MET A 170 3.26 11.01 3.01
CA MET A 170 3.27 9.57 2.68
C MET A 170 1.97 9.14 2.00
N GLU A 171 0.81 9.58 2.47
CA GLU A 171 -0.50 9.25 1.85
C GLU A 171 -0.64 9.82 0.42
N MET A 172 -0.09 11.00 0.16
CA MET A 172 -0.03 11.55 -1.21
C MET A 172 0.85 10.69 -2.12
N GLU A 173 1.98 10.21 -1.62
CA GLU A 173 2.88 9.32 -2.34
C GLU A 173 2.25 7.93 -2.58
N HIS A 174 1.53 7.39 -1.62
CA HIS A 174 0.72 6.17 -1.79
C HIS A 174 -0.29 6.32 -2.94
N THR A 175 -0.92 7.48 -3.04
CA THR A 175 -1.85 7.78 -4.13
C THR A 175 -1.11 7.84 -5.48
N ALA A 176 0.08 8.44 -5.53
CA ALA A 176 0.91 8.49 -6.74
C ALA A 176 1.35 7.08 -7.19
N VAL A 177 1.83 6.25 -6.26
CA VAL A 177 2.19 4.84 -6.47
C VAL A 177 0.99 4.06 -7.01
N GLY A 178 -0.19 4.19 -6.39
CA GLY A 178 -1.42 3.54 -6.86
C GLY A 178 -1.81 3.93 -8.29
N ASN A 179 -1.53 5.18 -8.71
CA ASN A 179 -1.77 5.62 -10.08
C ASN A 179 -0.77 5.02 -11.08
N LEU A 180 0.49 4.83 -10.69
CA LEU A 180 1.49 4.14 -11.51
C LEU A 180 1.12 2.66 -11.69
N LEU A 181 0.70 1.97 -10.62
CA LEU A 181 0.21 0.58 -10.67
C LEU A 181 -1.00 0.44 -11.62
N LYS A 182 -1.94 1.38 -11.59
CA LYS A 182 -3.06 1.43 -12.54
C LYS A 182 -2.58 1.51 -14.01
N LYS A 183 -1.53 2.29 -14.30
CA LYS A 183 -0.95 2.38 -15.66
C LYS A 183 -0.22 1.08 -16.05
N ILE A 184 0.52 0.47 -15.12
CA ILE A 184 1.16 -0.84 -15.33
C ILE A 184 0.11 -1.89 -15.71
N ASN A 185 -1.01 -1.94 -14.96
CA ASN A 185 -2.11 -2.86 -15.22
C ASN A 185 -2.76 -2.69 -16.59
N GLN A 186 -2.87 -1.46 -17.10
CA GLN A 186 -3.37 -1.22 -18.46
C GLN A 186 -2.50 -1.87 -19.54
N ILE A 187 -1.23 -2.15 -19.25
CA ILE A 187 -0.30 -2.82 -20.17
C ILE A 187 -0.32 -4.32 -19.94
N ILE A 188 -0.16 -4.77 -18.69
CA ILE A 188 0.05 -6.21 -18.39
C ILE A 188 -1.24 -7.04 -18.44
N ASP A 189 -2.40 -6.39 -18.34
CA ASP A 189 -3.71 -7.07 -18.45
C ASP A 189 -4.19 -7.22 -19.90
N LYS A 190 -3.44 -6.75 -20.90
CA LYS A 190 -3.77 -7.00 -22.32
C LYS A 190 -3.66 -8.50 -22.64
N ASP A 191 -4.60 -9.03 -23.41
CA ASP A 191 -4.65 -10.46 -23.77
C ASP A 191 -3.36 -10.96 -24.43
N ASP A 192 -2.65 -10.08 -25.11
CA ASP A 192 -1.41 -10.36 -25.82
C ASP A 192 -0.14 -10.10 -24.99
N PHE A 193 -0.23 -9.78 -23.69
CA PHE A 193 0.98 -9.60 -22.89
C PHE A 193 1.69 -10.94 -22.62
N LYS A 194 0.93 -12.00 -22.37
CA LYS A 194 1.39 -13.33 -21.90
C LYS A 194 1.79 -14.27 -23.04
N GLN A 195 2.63 -13.79 -23.95
CA GLN A 195 3.00 -14.54 -25.16
C GLN A 195 4.16 -15.52 -24.96
N CYS A 196 4.93 -15.40 -23.87
CA CYS A 196 6.04 -16.29 -23.59
C CYS A 196 6.35 -16.37 -22.10
N MET A 197 7.11 -17.41 -21.71
CA MET A 197 7.47 -17.69 -20.32
C MET A 197 8.09 -16.49 -19.58
N THR A 198 8.91 -15.68 -20.26
CA THR A 198 9.52 -14.48 -19.65
C THR A 198 8.47 -13.43 -19.32
N LEU A 199 7.51 -13.19 -20.22
CA LEU A 199 6.44 -12.22 -20.03
C LEU A 199 5.42 -12.72 -19.00
N ASP A 200 5.17 -14.03 -18.96
CA ASP A 200 4.34 -14.66 -17.92
C ASP A 200 4.96 -14.47 -16.53
N LEU A 201 6.27 -14.71 -16.40
CA LEU A 201 6.99 -14.51 -15.15
C LEU A 201 7.01 -13.04 -14.73
N LEU A 202 7.26 -12.13 -15.68
CA LEU A 202 7.24 -10.68 -15.44
C LEU A 202 5.85 -10.22 -14.96
N HIS A 203 4.79 -10.66 -15.64
CA HIS A 203 3.42 -10.38 -15.22
C HIS A 203 3.18 -10.85 -13.78
N ASN A 204 3.56 -12.09 -13.45
CA ASN A 204 3.33 -12.64 -12.12
C ASN A 204 4.10 -11.89 -11.02
N LYS A 205 5.35 -11.49 -11.27
CA LYS A 205 6.12 -10.69 -10.32
C LYS A 205 5.55 -9.27 -10.16
N LEU A 206 5.10 -8.64 -11.25
CA LEU A 206 4.44 -7.33 -11.17
C LEU A 206 3.13 -7.38 -10.36
N LYS A 207 2.31 -8.43 -10.56
CA LYS A 207 1.12 -8.65 -9.73
C LYS A 207 1.47 -8.92 -8.27
N GLY A 208 2.48 -9.76 -8.01
CA GLY A 208 2.93 -10.02 -6.64
C GLY A 208 3.42 -8.76 -5.92
N LEU A 209 4.13 -7.86 -6.64
CA LEU A 209 4.54 -6.56 -6.10
C LEU A 209 3.34 -5.64 -5.84
N GLU A 210 2.39 -5.55 -6.77
CA GLU A 210 1.16 -4.75 -6.59
C GLU A 210 0.37 -5.21 -5.36
N GLU A 211 0.12 -6.51 -5.24
CA GLU A 211 -0.61 -7.10 -4.12
C GLU A 211 0.11 -6.83 -2.78
N ASP A 212 1.45 -6.87 -2.76
CA ASP A 212 2.20 -6.56 -1.56
C ASP A 212 2.13 -5.08 -1.18
N LEU A 213 2.30 -4.18 -2.15
CA LEU A 213 2.14 -2.74 -1.98
C LEU A 213 0.75 -2.38 -1.45
N HIS A 214 -0.32 -2.99 -1.98
CA HIS A 214 -1.67 -2.72 -1.48
C HIS A 214 -1.85 -3.13 -0.01
N ARG A 215 -1.29 -4.27 0.40
CA ARG A 215 -1.32 -4.72 1.80
C ARG A 215 -0.48 -3.83 2.70
N HIS A 216 0.71 -3.44 2.25
CA HIS A 216 1.61 -2.51 2.93
C HIS A 216 0.92 -1.18 3.19
N ILE A 217 0.49 -0.50 2.12
CA ILE A 217 -0.17 0.81 2.18
C ILE A 217 -1.44 0.77 3.04
N HIS A 218 -2.21 -0.33 3.01
CA HIS A 218 -3.39 -0.46 3.87
C HIS A 218 -3.02 -0.47 5.36
N LYS A 219 -1.99 -1.21 5.76
CA LYS A 219 -1.51 -1.25 7.16
C LYS A 219 -1.08 0.14 7.61
N GLU A 220 -0.47 0.92 6.73
CA GLU A 220 -0.05 2.28 7.05
C GLU A 220 -1.22 3.25 7.16
N ASN A 221 -1.95 3.43 6.07
CA ASN A 221 -3.03 4.41 5.96
C ASN A 221 -4.14 4.20 7.00
N TYR A 222 -4.42 2.95 7.35
CA TYR A 222 -5.60 2.61 8.14
C TYR A 222 -5.33 1.98 9.49
N VAL A 223 -4.07 1.68 9.82
CA VAL A 223 -3.70 1.15 11.15
C VAL A 223 -2.57 1.97 11.77
N LEU A 224 -1.39 2.02 11.15
CA LEU A 224 -0.21 2.67 11.73
C LEU A 224 -0.39 4.18 11.88
N PHE A 225 -0.72 4.87 10.78
CA PHE A 225 -0.80 6.32 10.76
C PHE A 225 -1.91 6.86 11.69
N PRO A 226 -3.14 6.31 11.69
CA PRO A 226 -4.16 6.73 12.66
C PRO A 226 -3.72 6.52 14.11
N LYS A 227 -3.13 5.35 14.44
CA LYS A 227 -2.63 5.06 15.80
C LYS A 227 -1.52 6.04 16.21
N ALA A 228 -0.62 6.39 15.31
CA ALA A 228 0.47 7.32 15.59
C ALA A 228 -0.06 8.74 15.86
N ILE A 229 -1.00 9.22 15.06
CA ILE A 229 -1.65 10.53 15.26
C ILE A 229 -2.42 10.57 16.59
N GLU A 230 -3.15 9.50 16.91
CA GLU A 230 -3.86 9.38 18.18
C GLU A 230 -2.90 9.39 19.37
N LYS A 231 -1.79 8.62 19.29
CA LYS A 231 -0.76 8.55 20.33
C LYS A 231 -0.09 9.90 20.59
N GLU A 232 0.15 10.70 19.54
CA GLU A 232 0.69 12.07 19.69
C GLU A 232 -0.30 13.00 20.39
N GLY A 233 -1.59 12.68 20.38
CA GLY A 233 -2.63 13.49 20.97
C GLY A 233 -2.83 14.82 20.24
N CYS A 234 -2.54 14.88 18.93
CA CYS A 234 -2.63 16.11 18.15
C CYS A 234 -4.10 16.60 18.10
N PRO A 235 -4.47 17.68 18.80
CA PRO A 235 -5.86 18.11 18.95
C PRO A 235 -6.47 18.72 17.68
N ASN A 236 -5.64 19.02 16.68
CA ASN A 236 -6.05 19.61 15.38
C ASN A 236 -5.80 18.69 14.18
N CYS A 237 -5.39 17.43 14.39
CA CYS A 237 -5.08 16.50 13.30
C CYS A 237 -6.30 15.66 12.87
N SER A 238 -7.45 15.82 13.51
CA SER A 238 -8.69 15.14 13.12
C SER A 238 -9.49 15.92 12.07
N CYS A 239 -9.61 15.29 10.90
CA CYS A 239 -10.67 15.40 9.89
C CYS A 239 -10.65 16.62 8.95
N LYS A 240 -10.33 16.37 7.68
CA LYS A 240 -11.34 16.19 6.61
C LYS A 240 -10.86 15.22 5.55
#